data_AF-A0A2S6T198-F1
#
_entry.id   AF-A0A2S6T198-F1
#
_cell.length_a   1.000
_cell.length_b   1.000
_cell.length_c   1.000
_cell.angle_alpha   90.00
_cell.angle_beta   90.00
_cell.angle_gamma   90.00
#
_symmetry.space_group_name_H-M   'P 1'
#
loop_
_entity.id
_entity.type
_entity.pdbx_description
1 polymer ?
#
loop_
_entity_poly.entity_id
_entity_poly.type
_entity_poly.pdbx_seq_one_letter_code
_entity_poly.pdbx_strand_id
1 'polypeptide(L)'
;MNKFIPSIVSRSQSSNLMNILVPITAVLLTLLTGSIIFYIMGFSPIFALHTFFISPISSAYGVSELLVKATPLALIAIGLAFCFK
;
A
#
# COMPACT_ATOMS: atom_id res chain seq x y z
N MET A 1 26.43 17.18 24.87
CA MET A 1 25.61 16.26 25.69
C MET A 1 24.20 16.84 25.68
N ASN A 2 23.29 16.43 24.79
CA ASN A 2 22.42 15.25 24.88
C ASN A 2 22.15 14.67 23.49
N LYS A 3 22.55 13.41 23.27
CA LYS A 3 22.38 12.65 22.02
C LYS A 3 20.95 12.08 21.82
N PHE A 4 20.00 12.49 22.66
CA PHE A 4 18.64 11.96 22.74
C PHE A 4 17.59 12.76 21.96
N ILE A 5 17.98 13.88 21.33
CA ILE A 5 17.06 14.75 20.60
C ILE A 5 17.34 14.57 19.10
N PRO A 6 16.40 14.01 18.31
CA PRO A 6 16.60 13.89 16.87
C PRO A 6 16.68 15.28 16.24
N SER A 7 17.75 15.56 15.50
CA SER A 7 17.89 16.78 14.71
C SER A 7 17.36 16.56 13.29
N ILE A 8 16.48 17.45 12.82
CA ILE A 8 15.96 17.40 11.45
C ILE A 8 17.01 18.01 10.52
N VAL A 9 17.70 17.15 9.78
CA VAL A 9 18.71 17.55 8.78
C VAL A 9 18.22 17.08 7.41
N SER A 10 18.32 17.93 6.38
CA SER A 10 17.93 17.55 5.02
C SER A 10 18.81 16.38 4.54
N ARG A 11 18.20 15.34 3.97
CA ARG A 11 18.96 14.23 3.38
C ARG A 11 19.71 14.73 2.15
N SER A 12 21.01 14.46 2.08
CA SER A 12 21.86 14.82 0.96
C SER A 12 21.52 14.08 -0.33
N GLN A 13 21.10 12.80 -0.22
CA GLN A 13 20.68 11.98 -1.36
C GLN A 13 19.56 11.02 -0.96
N SER A 14 18.68 10.71 -1.91
CA SER A 14 17.68 9.64 -1.75
C SER A 14 18.37 8.27 -1.76
N SER A 15 17.87 7.35 -0.95
CA SER A 15 18.41 6.00 -0.89
C SER A 15 17.80 5.13 -1.99
N ASN A 16 18.62 4.70 -2.94
CA ASN A 16 18.19 3.80 -4.02
C ASN A 16 17.70 2.45 -3.50
N LEU A 17 18.31 1.93 -2.42
CA LEU A 17 17.84 0.73 -1.73
C LEU A 17 16.44 0.92 -1.16
N MET A 18 16.19 2.07 -0.52
CA MET A 18 14.90 2.36 0.11
C MET A 18 13.78 2.55 -0.92
N ASN A 19 14.08 3.06 -2.12
CA ASN A 19 13.09 3.17 -3.20
C ASN A 19 12.48 1.82 -3.61
N ILE A 20 13.22 0.71 -3.47
CA ILE A 20 12.73 -0.64 -3.78
C ILE A 20 12.18 -1.33 -2.54
N LEU A 21 12.83 -1.16 -1.38
CA LEU A 21 12.41 -1.78 -0.12
C LEU A 21 11.04 -1.26 0.35
N VAL A 22 10.73 0.03 0.14
CA VAL A 22 9.47 0.62 0.59
C VAL A 22 8.25 -0.05 -0.04
N PRO A 23 8.12 -0.17 -1.38
CA PRO A 23 7.00 -0.89 -1.98
C PRO A 23 6.85 -2.34 -1.48
N ILE A 24 7.95 -3.07 -1.36
CA ILE A 24 7.94 -4.49 -0.96
C ILE A 24 7.44 -4.63 0.49
N THR A 25 8.02 -3.85 1.40
CA THR A 25 7.63 -3.87 2.81
C THR A 25 6.19 -3.41 3.00
N ALA A 26 5.75 -2.40 2.25
CA ALA A 26 4.36 -1.93 2.25
C ALA A 26 3.38 -3.05 1.86
N VAL A 27 3.66 -3.82 0.80
CA VAL A 27 2.82 -4.95 0.39
C VAL A 27 2.76 -6.03 1.50
N LEU A 28 3.91 -6.41 2.05
CA LEU A 28 3.98 -7.40 3.13
C LEU A 28 3.19 -6.96 4.37
N LEU A 29 3.38 -5.72 4.82
CA LEU A 29 2.67 -5.13 5.95
C LEU A 29 1.17 -5.04 5.68
N THR A 30 0.77 -4.74 4.45
CA THR A 30 -0.65 -4.67 4.06
C THR A 30 -1.32 -6.04 4.14
N LEU A 31 -0.68 -7.09 3.61
CA LEU A 31 -1.20 -8.46 3.67
C LEU A 31 -1.27 -8.98 5.10
N LEU A 32 -0.25 -8.70 5.91
CA LEU A 32 -0.19 -9.11 7.32
C LEU A 32 -1.29 -8.40 8.12
N THR A 33 -1.40 -7.08 8.00
CA THR A 33 -2.43 -6.29 8.69
C THR A 33 -3.83 -6.71 8.26
N GLY A 34 -4.08 -6.87 6.95
CA GLY A 34 -5.36 -7.35 6.43
C GLY A 34 -5.73 -8.73 6.96
N SER A 35 -4.76 -9.65 7.04
CA SER A 35 -4.95 -10.98 7.62
C SER A 35 -5.39 -10.92 9.09
N ILE A 36 -4.72 -10.06 9.88
CA ILE A 36 -5.06 -9.86 11.30
C ILE A 36 -6.48 -9.30 11.44
N ILE A 37 -6.85 -8.30 10.64
CA ILE A 37 -8.20 -7.72 10.67
C ILE A 37 -9.24 -8.79 10.38
N PHE A 38 -9.07 -9.58 9.31
CA PHE A 38 -10.02 -10.64 8.97
C PHE A 38 -10.09 -11.74 10.03
N TYR A 39 -8.96 -12.08 10.65
CA TYR A 39 -8.93 -13.01 11.78
C TYR A 39 -9.75 -12.50 12.96
N ILE A 40 -9.58 -11.22 13.34
CA ILE A 40 -10.34 -10.58 14.43
C ILE A 40 -11.84 -10.56 14.12
N MET A 41 -12.21 -10.40 12.85
CA MET A 41 -13.61 -10.46 12.39
C MET A 41 -14.20 -11.90 12.36
N GLY A 42 -13.40 -12.92 12.67
CA GLY A 42 -13.84 -14.33 12.68
C GLY A 42 -13.83 -15.01 11.31
N PHE A 43 -13.24 -14.39 10.29
CA PHE A 43 -13.08 -15.00 8.96
C PHE A 43 -11.72 -15.70 8.85
N SER A 44 -11.66 -16.78 8.06
CA SER A 44 -10.39 -17.42 7.72
C SER A 44 -9.53 -16.45 6.89
N PRO A 45 -8.33 -16.04 7.37
CA PRO A 45 -7.57 -14.97 6.74
C PRO A 45 -7.20 -15.26 5.29
N ILE A 46 -6.87 -16.52 5.00
CA ILE A 46 -6.47 -16.94 3.65
C ILE A 46 -7.62 -16.83 2.64
N PHE A 47 -8.83 -17.21 3.05
CA PHE A 47 -10.02 -17.15 2.20
C PHE A 47 -10.51 -15.71 2.04
N ALA A 48 -10.44 -14.92 3.11
CA ALA A 48 -10.78 -13.50 3.08
C ALA A 48 -9.83 -12.72 2.17
N LEU A 49 -8.52 -12.94 2.28
CA LEU A 49 -7.54 -12.35 1.37
C LEU A 49 -7.76 -12.81 -0.08
N HIS A 50 -8.06 -14.09 -0.30
CA HIS A 50 -8.37 -14.58 -1.63
C HIS A 50 -9.61 -13.89 -2.22
N THR A 51 -10.65 -13.74 -1.42
CA THR A 51 -11.88 -13.07 -1.83
C THR A 51 -11.66 -11.57 -2.08
N PHE A 52 -10.81 -10.92 -1.31
CA PHE A 52 -10.52 -9.50 -1.45
C PHE A 52 -9.62 -9.19 -2.66
N PHE A 53 -8.59 -10.02 -2.92
CA PHE A 53 -7.61 -9.76 -3.98
C PHE A 53 -7.87 -10.51 -5.28
N ILE A 54 -8.29 -11.79 -5.22
CA ILE A 54 -8.41 -12.65 -6.40
C ILE A 54 -9.82 -12.60 -7.00
N SER A 55 -10.88 -12.63 -6.20
CA SER A 55 -12.25 -12.61 -6.74
C SER A 55 -12.55 -11.40 -7.64
N PRO A 56 -12.09 -10.16 -7.33
CA PRO A 56 -12.36 -9.01 -8.18
C PRO A 56 -11.69 -9.09 -9.56
N ILE A 57 -10.51 -9.70 -9.67
CA ILE A 57 -9.80 -9.86 -10.95
C ILE A 57 -10.22 -11.11 -11.72
N SER A 58 -11.05 -11.97 -11.13
CA SER A 58 -11.47 -13.24 -11.73
C SER A 58 -12.57 -13.07 -12.81
N SER A 59 -13.15 -11.89 -12.97
CA SER A 59 -14.17 -11.62 -14.00
C SER A 59 -14.01 -10.23 -14.60
N ALA A 60 -14.43 -10.05 -15.86
CA ALA A 60 -14.38 -8.75 -16.53
C ALA A 60 -15.20 -7.68 -15.80
N TYR A 61 -16.36 -8.07 -15.25
CA TYR A 61 -17.19 -7.18 -14.44
C TYR A 61 -16.48 -6.78 -13.14
N GLY A 62 -15.87 -7.73 -12.42
CA GLY A 62 -15.11 -7.43 -11.20
C GLY A 62 -13.93 -6.48 -11.45
N VAL A 63 -13.20 -6.67 -12.57
CA VAL A 63 -12.11 -5.76 -12.98
C VAL A 63 -12.66 -4.36 -13.22
N SER A 64 -13.82 -4.24 -13.86
CA SER A 64 -14.45 -2.94 -14.10
C SER A 64 -14.80 -2.22 -12.79
N GLU A 65 -15.37 -2.91 -11.80
CA GLU A 65 -15.63 -2.32 -10.49
C GLU A 65 -14.34 -1.93 -9.76
N LEU A 66 -13.29 -2.75 -9.88
CA LEU A 66 -11.98 -2.48 -9.28
C LEU A 66 -11.41 -1.18 -9.84
N LEU A 67 -11.46 -0.99 -11.16
CA LEU A 67 -10.98 0.22 -11.83
C LEU A 67 -11.81 1.44 -11.46
N VAL A 68 -13.13 1.33 -11.37
CA VAL A 68 -13.99 2.44 -10.92
C VAL A 68 -13.59 2.91 -9.52
N LYS A 69 -13.31 1.98 -8.60
CA LYS A 69 -12.85 2.29 -7.22
C LYS A 69 -11.42 2.84 -7.20
N ALA A 70 -10.54 2.37 -8.08
CA ALA A 70 -9.14 2.80 -8.17
C ALA A 70 -8.95 4.16 -8.85
N THR A 71 -9.88 4.57 -9.73
CA THR A 71 -9.82 5.82 -10.52
C THR A 71 -9.53 7.07 -9.68
N PRO A 72 -10.28 7.39 -8.61
CA PRO A 72 -9.99 8.59 -7.81
C PRO A 72 -8.59 8.57 -7.18
N LEU A 73 -8.10 7.40 -6.74
CA LEU A 73 -6.77 7.27 -6.17
C LEU A 73 -5.67 7.47 -7.22
N ALA A 74 -5.88 6.95 -8.44
CA ALA A 74 -4.98 7.18 -9.57
C ALA A 74 -4.91 8.66 -9.95
N LEU A 75 -6.04 9.37 -9.97
CA LEU A 75 -6.07 10.81 -10.24
C LEU A 75 -5.29 11.62 -9.19
N ILE A 76 -5.41 11.27 -7.90
CA ILE A 76 -4.62 11.89 -6.83
C ILE A 76 -3.12 11.65 -7.05
N ALA A 77 -2.73 10.41 -7.35
CA ALA A 77 -1.33 10.06 -7.59
C ALA A 77 -0.73 10.84 -8.76
N ILE A 78 -1.46 10.98 -9.86
CA ILE A 78 -1.04 11.77 -11.04
C ILE A 78 -0.88 13.25 -10.68
N GLY A 79 -1.83 13.83 -9.93
CA GLY A 79 -1.73 15.21 -9.47
C GLY A 79 -0.50 15.47 -8.60
N LEU A 80 -0.22 14.57 -7.65
CA LEU A 80 0.98 14.63 -6.81
C LEU A 80 2.27 14.48 -7.63
N ALA A 81 2.30 13.54 -8.57
CA ALA A 81 3.46 13.32 -9.43
C ALA A 81 3.80 14.55 -10.28
N PHE A 82 2.81 15.35 -10.71
CA PHE A 82 3.06 16.61 -11.42
C PHE A 82 3.56 17.72 -10.49
N CYS A 83 3.03 17.80 -9.26
CA CYS A 83 3.38 18.85 -8.29
C CYS A 83 4.77 18.67 -7.65
N PHE A 84 5.24 17.42 -7.52
CA PHE A 84 6.51 17.06 -6.87
C PHE A 84 7.57 16.49 -7.83
N LYS A 85 7.39 16.74 -9.13
CA LYS A 85 8.39 16.42 -10.14
C LYS A 85 9.63 17.30 -10.02
#